data_AF-A0AAD4RCU0-F1
#
_entry.id   AF-A0AAD4RCU0-F1
#
_cell.length_a   1.000
_cell.length_b   1.000
_cell.length_c   1.000
_cell.angle_alpha   90.00
_cell.angle_beta   90.00
_cell.angle_gamma   90.00
#
_symmetry.space_group_name_H-M   'P 1'
#
loop_
_entity.id
_entity.type
_entity.pdbx_description
1 polymer ?
#
loop_
_entity_poly.entity_id
_entity_poly.type
_entity_poly.pdbx_seq_one_letter_code
_entity_poly.pdbx_strand_id
1 'polypeptide(L)'
;MAWFNRQPVTRGFGTRPQSARRHNPDTDTSGDVEAMMVDLILGDIQTEISRIEQDSEKKRQECLKEAKAPDYGWLMDWRLKSKKILDVREMTDIELLCAKVKPNEWNRLIRDWRGQVKFVDSREEVIDLFRNIVNEIVNHRCHRQTSLQFIDEEAPAKIVRPRTTQTEYLVTSPPSELSVFTLTGQGPSDKDLCEAREVV
;
A
#
# COMPACT_ATOMS: atom_id res chain seq x y z
N MET A 1 -11.94 -53.86 26.96
CA MET A 1 -12.90 -53.12 26.12
C MET A 1 -13.67 -52.16 27.02
N ALA A 2 -13.22 -50.91 27.12
CA ALA A 2 -13.84 -49.90 27.97
C ALA A 2 -14.78 -49.03 27.13
N TRP A 3 -16.06 -49.01 27.51
CA TRP A 3 -17.11 -48.23 26.87
C TRP A 3 -17.07 -46.79 27.42
N PHE A 4 -16.78 -45.82 26.55
CA PHE A 4 -16.77 -44.40 26.90
C PHE A 4 -18.22 -43.88 26.89
N ASN A 5 -18.74 -43.62 28.09
CA ASN A 5 -20.07 -43.09 28.33
C ASN A 5 -20.08 -41.58 27.99
N ARG A 6 -20.57 -41.19 26.81
CA ARG A 6 -20.77 -39.79 26.41
C ARG A 6 -22.09 -39.28 27.01
N GLN A 7 -22.02 -38.32 27.92
CA GLN A 7 -23.19 -37.58 28.34
C GLN A 7 -23.61 -36.55 27.27
N PRO A 8 -24.92 -36.28 27.11
CA PRO A 8 -25.42 -35.24 26.22
C PRO A 8 -25.25 -33.86 26.85
N VAL A 9 -24.52 -32.98 26.16
CA VAL A 9 -24.41 -31.56 26.52
C VAL A 9 -25.71 -30.86 26.13
N THR A 10 -26.43 -30.33 27.11
CA THR A 10 -27.64 -29.53 26.91
C THR A 10 -27.28 -28.19 26.25
N ARG A 11 -27.89 -27.94 25.08
CA ARG A 11 -27.81 -26.64 24.38
C ARG A 11 -28.59 -25.60 25.19
N GLY A 12 -27.88 -24.69 25.85
CA GLY A 12 -28.44 -23.46 26.40
C GLY A 12 -28.92 -22.54 25.28
N PHE A 13 -30.20 -22.16 25.33
CA PHE A 13 -30.81 -21.22 24.41
C PHE A 13 -30.31 -19.79 24.67
N GLY A 14 -29.62 -19.23 23.68
CA GLY A 14 -29.95 -17.93 23.11
C GLY A 14 -29.88 -16.69 24.01
N THR A 15 -28.69 -16.34 24.51
CA THR A 15 -28.37 -14.92 24.72
C THR A 15 -27.52 -14.47 23.54
N ARG A 16 -28.09 -13.68 22.62
CA ARG A 16 -27.30 -12.98 21.61
C ARG A 16 -26.24 -12.17 22.35
N PRO A 17 -24.94 -12.22 21.97
CA PRO A 17 -23.96 -11.32 22.54
C PRO A 17 -24.34 -9.90 22.11
N GLN A 18 -24.97 -9.17 23.03
CA GLN A 18 -25.26 -7.75 22.86
C GLN A 18 -23.95 -7.03 23.14
N SER A 19 -23.43 -6.32 22.13
CA SER A 19 -22.24 -5.48 22.28
C SER A 19 -22.42 -4.54 23.46
N ALA A 20 -21.50 -4.58 24.42
CA ALA A 20 -21.52 -3.71 25.60
C ALA A 20 -21.07 -2.27 25.31
N ARG A 21 -20.75 -1.94 24.05
CA ARG A 21 -20.37 -0.58 23.66
C ARG A 21 -21.63 0.22 23.36
N ARG A 22 -21.90 1.24 24.19
CA ARG A 22 -22.91 2.26 23.91
C ARG A 22 -22.54 2.94 22.59
N HIS A 23 -23.32 2.68 21.55
CA HIS A 23 -23.24 3.43 20.31
C HIS A 23 -23.79 4.82 20.57
N ASN A 24 -22.90 5.82 20.58
CA ASN A 24 -23.25 7.23 20.73
C ASN A 24 -23.38 7.80 19.31
N PRO A 25 -24.59 8.12 18.81
CA PRO A 25 -24.79 8.52 17.41
C PRO A 25 -24.37 9.97 17.11
N ASP A 26 -23.89 10.73 18.10
CA ASP A 26 -23.73 12.18 17.99
C ASP A 26 -22.29 12.65 17.69
N THR A 27 -21.37 11.76 17.34
CA THR A 27 -20.02 12.14 16.90
C THR A 27 -19.75 11.63 15.48
N ASP A 28 -19.79 12.56 14.53
CA ASP A 28 -19.02 12.56 13.28
C ASP A 28 -19.04 11.26 12.47
N THR A 29 -20.06 11.08 11.64
CA THR A 29 -20.12 10.07 10.57
C THR A 29 -18.88 10.11 9.65
N SER A 30 -18.17 11.25 9.57
CA SER A 30 -16.93 11.39 8.82
C SER A 30 -15.76 10.57 9.42
N GLY A 31 -15.70 10.42 10.75
CA GLY A 31 -14.63 9.65 11.40
C GLY A 31 -14.80 8.14 11.24
N ASP A 32 -16.05 7.67 11.13
CA ASP A 32 -16.37 6.25 10.91
C ASP A 32 -15.92 5.79 9.52
N VAL A 33 -16.13 6.62 8.49
CA VAL A 33 -15.66 6.32 7.13
C VAL A 33 -14.13 6.26 7.07
N GLU A 34 -13.44 7.19 7.71
CA GLU A 34 -11.97 7.20 7.74
C GLU A 34 -11.41 5.95 8.44
N ALA A 35 -11.98 5.59 9.59
CA ALA A 35 -11.60 4.37 10.30
C ALA A 35 -11.81 3.11 9.44
N MET A 36 -12.94 3.00 8.74
CA MET A 36 -13.20 1.89 7.82
C MET A 36 -12.19 1.83 6.67
N MET A 37 -11.73 2.97 6.15
CA MET A 37 -10.72 3.01 5.08
C MET A 37 -9.34 2.62 5.60
N VAL A 38 -9.00 2.99 6.83
CA VAL A 38 -7.77 2.54 7.51
C VAL A 38 -7.79 1.03 7.68
N ASP A 39 -8.89 0.46 8.19
CA ASP A 39 -9.05 -0.98 8.37
C ASP A 39 -8.96 -1.75 7.05
N LEU A 40 -9.56 -1.20 5.97
CA LEU A 40 -9.46 -1.77 4.63
C LEU A 40 -8.01 -1.84 4.15
N ILE A 41 -7.25 -0.75 4.27
CA ILE A 41 -5.84 -0.72 3.87
C ILE A 41 -4.98 -1.63 4.74
N LEU A 42 -5.19 -1.64 6.05
CA LEU A 42 -4.49 -2.55 6.95
C LEU A 42 -4.75 -4.00 6.58
N GLY A 43 -6.00 -4.34 6.26
CA GLY A 43 -6.38 -5.67 5.76
C GLY A 43 -5.69 -6.03 4.44
N ASP A 44 -5.65 -5.10 3.48
CA ASP A 44 -4.97 -5.30 2.19
C ASP A 44 -3.45 -5.51 2.39
N ILE A 45 -2.79 -4.73 3.26
CA ILE A 45 -1.36 -4.87 3.58
C ILE A 45 -1.08 -6.21 4.28
N GLN A 46 -1.88 -6.57 5.28
CA GLN A 46 -1.74 -7.85 5.98
C GLN A 46 -1.92 -9.04 5.04
N THR A 47 -2.90 -8.95 4.13
CA THR A 47 -3.15 -10.00 3.12
C THR A 47 -1.94 -10.17 2.20
N GLU A 48 -1.33 -9.07 1.77
CA GLU A 48 -0.17 -9.12 0.90
C GLU A 48 1.07 -9.69 1.59
N ILE A 49 1.37 -9.25 2.82
CA ILE A 49 2.50 -9.80 3.58
C ILE A 49 2.29 -11.30 3.83
N SER A 50 1.06 -11.71 4.16
CA SER A 50 0.72 -13.13 4.32
C SER A 50 1.00 -13.93 3.04
N ARG A 51 0.67 -13.36 1.87
CA ARG A 51 0.97 -13.99 0.57
C ARG A 51 2.47 -14.17 0.38
N ILE A 52 3.26 -13.12 0.59
CA ILE A 52 4.72 -13.16 0.43
C ILE A 52 5.35 -14.19 1.39
N GLU A 53 4.94 -14.20 2.66
CA GLU A 53 5.44 -15.16 3.63
C GLU A 53 5.08 -16.60 3.22
N GLN A 54 3.84 -16.83 2.77
CA GLN A 54 3.41 -18.14 2.29
C GLN A 54 4.19 -18.60 1.05
N ASP A 55 4.45 -17.70 0.10
CA ASP A 55 5.22 -18.00 -1.10
C ASP A 55 6.69 -18.30 -0.76
N SER A 56 7.28 -17.55 0.19
CA SER A 56 8.64 -17.80 0.68
C SER A 56 8.77 -19.15 1.37
N GLU A 57 7.77 -19.53 2.17
CA GLU A 57 7.73 -20.80 2.88
C GLU A 57 7.52 -21.96 1.91
N LYS A 58 6.66 -21.78 0.89
CA LYS A 58 6.48 -22.77 -0.16
C LYS A 58 7.78 -23.05 -0.92
N LYS A 59 8.52 -21.98 -1.31
CA LYS A 59 9.84 -22.11 -1.95
C LYS A 59 10.83 -22.88 -1.05
N ARG A 60 10.88 -22.57 0.26
CA ARG A 60 11.71 -23.29 1.23
C ARG A 60 11.39 -24.79 1.26
N GLN A 61 10.10 -25.13 1.29
CA GLN A 61 9.66 -26.53 1.31
C GLN A 61 10.00 -27.28 0.01
N GLU A 62 9.91 -26.60 -1.13
CA GLU A 62 10.31 -27.17 -2.43
C GLU A 62 11.82 -27.48 -2.44
N CYS A 63 12.67 -26.56 -1.99
CA CYS A 63 14.11 -26.78 -1.87
C CYS A 63 14.45 -27.96 -0.93
N LEU A 64 13.74 -28.11 0.18
CA LEU A 64 13.96 -29.24 1.10
C LEU A 64 13.56 -30.59 0.48
N LYS A 65 12.46 -30.62 -0.28
CA LYS A 65 12.03 -31.82 -1.00
C LYS A 65 13.05 -32.25 -2.04
N GLU A 66 13.63 -31.29 -2.76
CA GLU A 66 14.71 -31.54 -3.72
C GLU A 66 15.97 -32.08 -3.03
N ALA A 67 16.33 -31.51 -1.87
CA ALA A 67 17.46 -31.96 -1.07
C ALA A 67 17.25 -33.33 -0.38
N LYS A 68 16.02 -33.88 -0.38
CA LYS A 68 15.62 -35.09 0.37
C LYS A 68 15.96 -35.03 1.86
N ALA A 69 16.07 -33.83 2.42
CA ALA A 69 16.36 -33.64 3.83
C ALA A 69 15.06 -33.73 4.66
N PRO A 70 15.09 -34.38 5.83
CA PRO A 70 13.95 -34.35 6.75
C PRO A 70 13.68 -32.91 7.24
N ASP A 71 12.43 -32.45 7.15
CA ASP A 71 12.04 -31.11 7.61
C ASP A 71 11.80 -31.12 9.13
N TYR A 72 12.73 -30.51 9.86
CA TYR A 72 12.60 -30.22 11.28
C TYR A 72 12.21 -28.76 11.54
N GLY A 73 11.74 -28.03 10.53
CA GLY A 73 11.29 -26.63 10.64
C GLY A 73 10.25 -26.44 11.75
N TRP A 74 9.28 -27.35 11.85
CA TRP A 74 8.26 -27.36 12.90
C TRP A 74 8.83 -27.42 14.33
N LEU A 75 10.05 -27.95 14.50
CA LEU A 75 10.75 -28.03 15.79
C LEU A 75 11.42 -26.69 16.14
N MET A 76 11.82 -25.94 15.12
CA MET A 76 12.53 -24.66 15.23
C MET A 76 11.62 -23.44 15.03
N ASP A 77 10.35 -23.64 14.64
CA ASP A 77 9.40 -22.58 14.33
C ASP A 77 8.93 -21.84 15.60
N TRP A 78 9.79 -20.98 16.12
CA TRP A 78 9.40 -19.87 16.99
C TRP A 78 8.35 -18.98 16.30
N ARG A 79 8.31 -18.98 14.96
CA ARG A 79 7.35 -18.27 14.10
C ARG A 79 5.92 -18.78 14.19
N LEU A 80 5.68 -20.04 14.59
CA LEU A 80 4.31 -20.54 14.83
C LEU A 80 3.62 -19.83 16.02
N LYS A 81 4.40 -19.24 16.92
CA LYS A 81 3.87 -18.50 18.09
C LYS A 81 3.57 -17.04 17.79
N SER A 82 4.18 -16.44 16.77
CA SER A 82 3.93 -15.06 16.35
C SER A 82 2.87 -15.02 15.25
N LYS A 83 1.63 -15.43 15.57
CA LYS A 83 0.50 -15.44 14.62
C LYS A 83 0.00 -14.05 14.22
N LYS A 84 0.74 -12.99 14.56
CA LYS A 84 0.49 -11.62 14.11
C LYS A 84 1.40 -11.36 12.92
N ILE A 85 0.79 -11.34 11.74
CA ILE A 85 1.49 -11.05 10.48
C ILE A 85 2.07 -9.64 10.52
N LEU A 86 1.45 -8.68 11.20
CA LEU A 86 2.00 -7.35 11.43
C LEU A 86 2.42 -7.15 12.90
N ASP A 87 3.58 -6.52 13.11
CA ASP A 87 3.96 -6.04 14.44
C ASP A 87 3.10 -4.85 14.86
N VAL A 88 2.94 -4.66 16.17
CA VAL A 88 2.16 -3.55 16.72
C VAL A 88 2.76 -2.20 16.29
N ARG A 89 4.08 -2.11 16.19
CA ARG A 89 4.77 -0.90 15.72
C ARG A 89 4.47 -0.57 14.27
N GLU A 90 4.56 -1.57 13.40
CA GLU A 90 4.23 -1.41 11.97
C GLU A 90 2.78 -1.00 11.78
N MET A 91 1.85 -1.56 12.57
CA MET A 91 0.43 -1.23 12.50
C MET A 91 0.20 0.24 12.85
N THR A 92 0.79 0.70 13.97
CA THR A 92 0.72 2.11 14.37
C THR A 92 1.38 3.03 13.35
N ASP A 93 2.51 2.64 12.75
CA ASP A 93 3.18 3.42 11.71
C ASP A 93 2.29 3.59 10.46
N ILE A 94 1.58 2.53 10.05
CA ILE A 94 0.64 2.59 8.93
C ILE A 94 -0.56 3.48 9.28
N GLU A 95 -1.13 3.35 10.47
CA GLU A 95 -2.21 4.22 10.95
C GLU A 95 -1.80 5.71 10.91
N LEU A 96 -0.57 6.02 11.36
CA LEU A 96 -0.02 7.38 11.31
C LEU A 96 0.20 7.88 9.87
N LEU A 97 0.53 7.01 8.93
CA LEU A 97 0.61 7.36 7.52
C LEU A 97 -0.78 7.62 6.93
N CYS A 98 -1.75 6.78 7.26
CA CYS A 98 -3.14 6.95 6.84
C CYS A 98 -3.73 8.28 7.34
N ALA A 99 -3.44 8.69 8.58
CA ALA A 99 -3.88 9.97 9.13
C ALA A 99 -3.39 11.21 8.35
N LYS A 100 -2.39 11.06 7.46
CA LYS A 100 -1.92 12.15 6.59
C LYS A 100 -2.75 12.28 5.31
N VAL A 101 -3.56 11.29 4.96
CA VAL A 101 -4.30 11.20 3.69
C VAL A 101 -5.67 11.85 3.85
N LYS A 102 -6.05 12.72 2.91
CA LYS A 102 -7.39 13.35 2.95
C LYS A 102 -8.46 12.39 2.43
N PRO A 103 -9.74 12.54 2.85
CA PRO A 103 -10.84 11.71 2.36
C PRO A 103 -10.94 11.58 0.83
N ASN A 104 -10.67 12.67 0.10
CA ASN A 104 -10.73 12.72 -1.36
C ASN A 104 -9.59 11.96 -2.07
N GLU A 105 -8.56 11.53 -1.32
CA GLU A 105 -7.32 10.97 -1.86
C GLU A 105 -7.25 9.45 -1.70
N TRP A 106 -8.14 8.84 -0.90
CA TRP A 106 -8.15 7.39 -0.65
C TRP A 106 -8.28 6.56 -1.92
N ASN A 107 -9.14 6.98 -2.86
CA ASN A 107 -9.29 6.26 -4.14
C ASN A 107 -7.99 6.25 -4.95
N ARG A 108 -7.23 7.35 -4.91
CA ARG A 108 -5.93 7.43 -5.55
C ARG A 108 -4.94 6.51 -4.83
N LEU A 109 -4.85 6.60 -3.50
CA LEU A 109 -3.99 5.75 -2.68
C LEU A 109 -4.23 4.26 -2.98
N ILE A 110 -5.48 3.80 -2.92
CA ILE A 110 -5.83 2.38 -3.14
C ILE A 110 -5.45 1.92 -4.54
N ARG A 111 -5.69 2.75 -5.56
CA ARG A 111 -5.35 2.41 -6.95
C ARG A 111 -3.84 2.31 -7.13
N ASP A 112 -3.11 3.31 -6.65
CA ASP A 112 -1.66 3.39 -6.82
C ASP A 112 -0.99 2.26 -6.01
N TRP A 113 -1.48 1.97 -4.80
CA TRP A 113 -1.11 0.81 -3.99
C TRP A 113 -1.29 -0.52 -4.72
N ARG A 114 -2.53 -0.83 -5.15
CA ARG A 114 -2.86 -2.10 -5.83
C ARG A 114 -2.13 -2.27 -7.17
N GLY A 115 -1.74 -1.16 -7.80
CA GLY A 115 -0.94 -1.16 -9.02
C GLY A 115 0.50 -1.59 -8.79
N GLN A 116 1.11 -1.17 -7.68
CA GLN A 116 2.54 -1.35 -7.42
C GLN A 116 2.85 -2.57 -6.52
N VAL A 117 1.95 -2.92 -5.59
CA VAL A 117 2.22 -3.95 -4.58
C VAL A 117 2.49 -5.34 -5.17
N LYS A 118 1.97 -5.62 -6.36
CA LYS A 118 2.14 -6.91 -7.06
C LYS A 118 3.58 -7.24 -7.44
N PHE A 119 4.47 -6.25 -7.43
CA PHE A 119 5.88 -6.40 -7.80
C PHE A 119 6.81 -6.51 -6.60
N VAL A 120 6.24 -6.63 -5.39
CA VAL A 120 7.01 -6.67 -4.15
C VAL A 120 7.19 -8.11 -3.69
N ASP A 121 8.44 -8.46 -3.35
CA ASP A 121 8.82 -9.81 -2.95
C ASP A 121 9.22 -9.91 -1.46
N SER A 122 9.40 -8.79 -0.76
CA SER A 122 9.76 -8.77 0.67
C SER A 122 8.77 -7.98 1.52
N ARG A 123 8.64 -8.36 2.79
CA ARG A 123 7.74 -7.72 3.76
C ARG A 123 8.09 -6.24 3.94
N GLU A 124 9.36 -5.94 4.10
CA GLU A 124 9.86 -4.60 4.38
C GLU A 124 9.57 -3.67 3.19
N GLU A 125 9.76 -4.16 1.97
CA GLU A 125 9.42 -3.43 0.75
C GLU A 125 7.92 -3.10 0.65
N VAL A 126 7.02 -3.96 1.17
CA VAL A 126 5.56 -3.69 1.17
C VAL A 126 5.26 -2.43 1.98
N ILE A 127 5.89 -2.31 3.16
CA ILE A 127 5.69 -1.18 4.08
C ILE A 127 6.36 0.08 3.51
N ASP A 128 7.57 -0.04 2.99
CA ASP A 128 8.29 1.09 2.38
C ASP A 128 7.59 1.61 1.13
N LEU A 129 7.06 0.71 0.29
CA LEU A 129 6.23 1.07 -0.86
C LEU A 129 5.00 1.86 -0.42
N PHE A 130 4.28 1.39 0.59
CA PHE A 130 3.10 2.09 1.12
C PHE A 130 3.47 3.50 1.60
N ARG A 131 4.56 3.61 2.38
CA ARG A 131 5.09 4.89 2.86
C ARG A 131 5.44 5.82 1.69
N ASN A 132 6.05 5.30 0.63
CA ASN A 132 6.42 6.08 -0.55
C ASN A 132 5.19 6.63 -1.29
N ILE A 133 4.16 5.81 -1.50
CA ILE A 133 2.92 6.23 -2.17
C ILE A 133 2.20 7.31 -1.35
N VAL A 134 2.10 7.13 -0.02
CA VAL A 134 1.52 8.16 0.86
C VAL A 134 2.31 9.46 0.75
N ASN A 135 3.65 9.40 0.83
CA ASN A 135 4.51 10.57 0.69
C ASN A 135 4.36 11.26 -0.68
N GLU A 136 4.22 10.49 -1.76
CA GLU A 136 3.97 11.03 -3.10
C GLU A 136 2.65 11.83 -3.15
N ILE A 137 1.57 11.28 -2.57
CA ILE A 137 0.28 11.95 -2.47
C ILE A 137 0.41 13.25 -1.67
N VAL A 138 1.11 13.20 -0.52
CA VAL A 138 1.34 14.40 0.30
C VAL A 138 2.16 15.46 -0.46
N ASN A 139 3.21 15.05 -1.17
CA ASN A 139 4.07 15.94 -1.94
C ASN A 139 3.33 16.59 -3.11
N HIS A 140 2.45 15.85 -3.79
CA HIS A 140 1.60 16.41 -4.83
C HIS A 140 0.69 17.54 -4.34
N ARG A 141 0.18 17.45 -3.09
CA ARG A 141 -0.58 18.55 -2.49
C ARG A 141 0.29 19.78 -2.29
N CYS A 142 1.49 19.60 -1.74
CA CYS A 142 2.43 20.69 -1.49
C CYS A 142 2.74 21.44 -2.79
N HIS A 143 3.06 20.71 -3.86
CA HIS A 143 3.38 21.32 -5.15
C HIS A 143 2.20 22.11 -5.76
N ARG A 144 0.97 21.58 -5.66
CA ARG A 144 -0.24 22.29 -6.11
C ARG A 144 -0.49 23.58 -5.34
N GLN A 145 -0.23 23.60 -4.04
CA GLN A 145 -0.42 24.79 -3.20
C GLN A 145 0.61 25.87 -3.52
N THR A 146 1.88 25.50 -3.71
CA THR A 146 2.94 26.46 -4.10
C THR A 146 2.68 27.06 -5.47
N SER A 147 2.19 26.27 -6.43
CA SER A 147 1.90 26.76 -7.79
C SER A 147 0.77 27.81 -7.84
N LEU A 148 -0.15 27.81 -6.88
CA LEU A 148 -1.26 28.78 -6.86
C LEU A 148 -0.85 30.13 -6.26
N GLN A 149 0.14 30.16 -5.36
CA GLN A 149 0.59 31.42 -4.73
C GLN A 149 1.41 32.30 -5.67
N PHE A 150 2.06 31.71 -6.69
CA PHE A 150 2.87 32.47 -7.64
C PHE A 150 2.07 33.32 -8.65
N ILE A 151 0.76 33.11 -8.78
CA ILE A 151 -0.06 33.81 -9.77
C ILE A 151 -0.64 35.12 -9.23
N ASP A 152 -0.67 35.31 -7.90
CA ASP A 152 -1.35 36.45 -7.26
C ASP A 152 -0.41 37.62 -6.87
N GLU A 153 0.89 37.51 -7.21
CA GLU A 153 1.90 38.54 -6.92
C GLU A 153 2.40 39.26 -8.20
N GLU A 154 1.53 39.39 -9.21
CA GLU A 154 1.78 40.27 -10.38
C GLU A 154 0.68 41.36 -10.49
N ALA A 155 0.89 42.43 -9.72
CA ALA A 155 0.50 43.83 -9.94
C ALA A 155 -0.99 44.27 -9.95
N PRO A 156 -1.36 45.27 -9.10
CA PRO A 156 -2.42 46.22 -9.42
C PRO A 156 -1.89 47.28 -10.41
N ALA A 157 -1.74 46.91 -11.68
CA ALA A 157 -1.52 47.89 -12.74
C ALA A 157 -2.85 48.59 -13.08
N LYS A 158 -2.95 49.87 -12.69
CA LYS A 158 -4.00 50.80 -13.08
C LYS A 158 -4.30 50.71 -14.59
N ILE A 159 -5.44 50.13 -14.96
CA ILE A 159 -5.95 50.21 -16.33
C ILE A 159 -6.75 51.52 -16.46
N VAL A 160 -6.07 52.55 -16.94
CA VAL A 160 -6.69 53.65 -17.70
C VAL A 160 -7.03 53.07 -19.09
N ARG A 161 -8.33 53.01 -19.43
CA ARG A 161 -8.77 52.64 -20.79
C ARG A 161 -8.88 53.90 -21.65
N PRO A 162 -8.28 53.91 -22.86
CA PRO A 162 -8.94 54.47 -24.02
C PRO A 162 -9.40 53.35 -24.96
N ARG A 163 -10.52 53.65 -25.60
CA ARG A 163 -11.36 52.82 -26.45
C ARG A 163 -10.95 53.06 -27.89
N THR A 164 -10.45 52.08 -28.65
CA THR A 164 -10.44 52.18 -30.13
C THR A 164 -10.42 50.81 -30.82
N THR A 165 -11.43 50.67 -31.68
CA THR A 165 -11.75 49.79 -32.83
C THR A 165 -10.92 48.56 -33.23
N GLN A 166 -11.73 47.57 -33.64
CA GLN A 166 -11.49 46.38 -34.46
C GLN A 166 -10.62 46.62 -35.71
N THR A 167 -9.80 45.63 -36.07
CA THR A 167 -9.50 45.25 -37.47
C THR A 167 -8.96 43.80 -37.51
N GLU A 168 -9.83 42.87 -37.87
CA GLU A 168 -9.72 41.95 -39.01
C GLU A 168 -8.37 41.32 -39.50
N TYR A 169 -8.50 40.03 -39.84
CA TYR A 169 -7.85 39.11 -40.81
C TYR A 169 -6.46 38.44 -40.71
N LEU A 170 -6.53 37.15 -41.08
CA LEU A 170 -5.67 36.28 -41.90
C LEU A 170 -4.55 35.40 -41.27
N VAL A 171 -4.82 34.08 -41.32
CA VAL A 171 -4.06 32.99 -42.00
C VAL A 171 -2.52 33.01 -41.89
N THR A 172 -1.90 31.89 -41.46
CA THR A 172 -0.91 31.07 -42.23
C THR A 172 -0.29 29.95 -41.36
N SER A 173 -0.55 28.71 -41.78
CA SER A 173 0.18 27.40 -41.70
C SER A 173 1.08 26.94 -40.52
N PRO A 174 1.17 25.59 -40.30
CA PRO A 174 2.18 24.88 -39.47
C PRO A 174 3.52 24.71 -40.27
N PRO A 175 4.66 24.07 -39.84
CA PRO A 175 4.79 22.74 -39.17
C PRO A 175 6.06 22.46 -38.30
N SER A 176 6.20 21.19 -37.87
CA SER A 176 7.46 20.46 -37.56
C SER A 176 8.18 20.84 -36.23
N GLU A 177 8.81 19.99 -35.42
CA GLU A 177 9.59 18.74 -35.58
C GLU A 177 9.52 17.93 -34.26
N LEU A 178 9.25 16.62 -34.30
CA LEU A 178 10.22 15.53 -34.06
C LEU A 178 11.22 15.76 -32.91
N SER A 179 11.07 14.98 -31.83
CA SER A 179 12.20 14.57 -31.00
C SER A 179 12.04 13.11 -30.58
N VAL A 180 12.67 12.23 -31.36
CA VAL A 180 12.94 10.83 -31.04
C VAL A 180 14.28 10.80 -30.30
N PHE A 181 14.29 10.37 -29.03
CA PHE A 181 15.51 9.87 -28.40
C PHE A 181 15.26 8.47 -27.85
N THR A 182 15.70 7.50 -28.66
CA THR A 182 16.08 6.17 -28.24
C THR A 182 17.43 6.23 -27.52
N LEU A 183 17.52 5.74 -26.29
CA LEU A 183 18.79 5.21 -25.78
C LEU A 183 18.53 3.85 -25.11
N THR A 184 18.90 2.83 -25.86
CA THR A 184 19.16 1.46 -25.45
C THR A 184 20.34 1.43 -24.48
N GLY A 185 20.06 1.12 -23.21
CA GLY A 185 21.07 0.78 -22.21
C GLY A 185 21.14 -0.74 -22.03
N GLN A 186 21.88 -1.40 -22.92
CA GLN A 186 22.17 -2.82 -22.88
C GLN A 186 23.38 -3.03 -21.94
N GLY A 187 23.09 -3.41 -20.67
CA GLY A 187 24.09 -3.76 -19.68
C GLY A 187 24.36 -5.28 -19.67
N PRO A 188 25.63 -5.71 -19.51
CA PRO A 188 26.03 -7.10 -19.67
C PRO A 188 25.57 -8.01 -18.52
N SER A 189 25.33 -9.24 -18.96
CA SER A 189 25.15 -10.47 -18.21
C SER A 189 26.38 -10.81 -17.35
N ASP A 190 26.16 -11.04 -16.06
CA ASP A 190 26.95 -11.91 -15.16
C ASP A 190 25.89 -12.79 -14.46
N LYS A 191 25.56 -14.02 -14.87
CA LYS A 191 26.37 -15.24 -14.90
C LYS A 191 27.21 -15.46 -13.64
N ASP A 192 26.76 -16.46 -12.89
CA ASP A 192 27.58 -17.42 -12.14
C ASP A 192 28.33 -16.88 -10.92
N LEU A 193 27.71 -17.06 -9.74
CA LEU A 193 28.45 -17.48 -8.54
C LEU A 193 27.51 -18.18 -7.54
N CYS A 194 27.14 -19.41 -7.92
CA CYS A 194 26.92 -20.48 -6.95
C CYS A 194 28.29 -20.82 -6.32
N GLU A 195 28.63 -20.23 -5.17
CA GLU A 195 29.72 -20.75 -4.35
C GLU A 195 29.13 -21.55 -3.19
N ALA A 196 29.16 -22.87 -3.40
CA ALA A 196 28.99 -23.86 -2.36
C ALA A 196 30.05 -23.66 -1.28
N ARG A 197 29.62 -23.55 -0.02
CA ARG A 197 30.50 -23.69 1.14
C ARG A 197 30.05 -24.90 1.95
N GLU A 198 30.76 -26.00 1.71
CA GLU A 198 30.76 -27.23 2.48
C GLU A 198 32.12 -27.33 3.18
N VAL A 199 32.13 -27.94 4.38
CA VAL A 199 33.30 -28.41 5.17
C VAL A 199 34.07 -27.28 5.92
N VAL A 200 34.18 -27.26 7.26
CA VAL A 200 34.59 -28.28 8.25
C VAL A 200 33.76 -28.17 9.54
#